data_AF-A0A2M8UPL4-F1
#
_entry.id   AF-A0A2M8UPL4-F1
#
_cell.length_a   1.000
_cell.length_b   1.000
_cell.length_c   1.000
_cell.angle_alpha   90.00
_cell.angle_beta   90.00
_cell.angle_gamma   90.00
#
_symmetry.space_group_name_H-M   'P 1'
#
loop_
_entity.id
_entity.type
_entity.pdbx_description
1 polymer ?
#
loop_
_entity_poly.entity_id
_entity_poly.type
_entity_poly.pdbx_seq_one_letter_code
_entity_poly.pdbx_strand_id
1 'polypeptide(L)'
;MKYRIIELPAFHVVGMDYRGSAPGDSIGQLWQRFLPREQEIAASAKDKTAYGVCTQLPAGEFHYIAGLPVDAGAAVPEGMLSFEVPAQKYAVFTHIGPVTAIADSFQAIYSSLLARYGLEPKKGVDLERYTERFLGPQDPASETDLYVPIY
;
A
#
# COMPACT_ATOMS: atom_id res chain seq x y z
N MET A 1 -6.44 3.43 -17.51
CA MET A 1 -6.92 2.57 -16.42
C MET A 1 -8.36 2.91 -16.09
N LYS A 2 -9.22 1.91 -15.86
CA LYS A 2 -10.53 2.15 -15.23
C LYS A 2 -10.32 2.45 -13.73
N TYR A 3 -11.24 3.18 -13.11
CA TYR A 3 -11.21 3.46 -11.68
C TYR A 3 -12.58 3.19 -11.04
N ARG A 4 -12.58 3.02 -9.72
CA ARG A 4 -13.79 2.98 -8.89
C ARG A 4 -13.57 3.84 -7.64
N ILE A 5 -14.65 4.36 -7.06
CA ILE A 5 -14.59 5.13 -5.81
C ILE A 5 -15.01 4.23 -4.66
N ILE A 6 -14.27 4.28 -3.55
CA ILE A 6 -14.58 3.56 -2.32
C ILE A 6 -14.27 4.42 -1.10
N GLU A 7 -14.98 4.20 -0.01
CA GLU A 7 -14.65 4.73 1.31
C GLU A 7 -14.21 3.58 2.19
N LEU A 8 -13.04 3.69 2.81
CA LEU A 8 -12.58 2.74 3.82
C LEU A 8 -12.67 3.39 5.20
N PRO A 9 -13.16 2.66 6.23
CA PRO A 9 -12.99 3.08 7.61
C PRO A 9 -11.51 3.04 8.00
N ALA A 10 -11.16 3.62 9.15
CA ALA A 10 -9.82 3.47 9.69
C ALA A 10 -9.55 1.98 10.01
N PHE A 11 -8.33 1.54 9.76
CA PHE A 11 -7.91 0.17 10.05
C PHE A 11 -6.42 0.12 10.41
N HIS A 12 -6.00 -0.95 11.08
CA HIS A 12 -4.61 -1.13 11.48
C HIS A 12 -3.90 -2.09 10.54
N VAL A 13 -2.66 -1.75 10.20
CA VAL A 13 -1.71 -2.61 9.49
C VAL A 13 -0.54 -2.91 10.42
N VAL A 14 -0.13 -4.17 10.49
CA VAL A 14 1.12 -4.57 11.14
C VAL A 14 2.08 -5.11 10.11
N GLY A 15 3.34 -4.71 10.20
CA GLY A 15 4.36 -5.13 9.25
C GLY A 15 5.70 -4.45 9.43
N MET A 16 6.51 -4.46 8.38
CA MET A 16 7.87 -3.90 8.37
C MET A 16 7.91 -2.61 7.55
N ASP A 17 8.72 -1.63 7.94
CA ASP A 17 8.89 -0.39 7.20
C ASP A 17 10.21 -0.27 6.41
N TYR A 18 10.13 0.58 5.39
CA TYR A 18 11.23 1.18 4.68
C TYR A 18 11.07 2.70 4.74
N ARG A 19 12.19 3.41 4.99
CA ARG A 19 12.25 4.87 5.00
C ARG A 19 13.18 5.31 3.87
N GLY A 20 12.70 6.22 3.03
CA GLY A 20 13.29 6.58 1.73
C GLY A 20 14.73 7.10 1.72
N SER A 21 15.37 7.22 2.88
CA SER A 21 16.74 7.68 3.08
C SER A 21 17.74 6.57 3.46
N ALA A 22 17.30 5.31 3.59
CA ALA A 22 18.16 4.19 4.00
C ALA A 22 19.07 3.71 2.83
N PRO A 23 20.41 3.87 2.92
CA PRO A 23 21.32 3.42 1.87
C PRO A 23 21.34 1.89 1.76
N GLY A 24 21.18 1.36 0.53
CA GLY A 24 21.24 -0.08 0.26
C GLY A 24 19.97 -0.87 0.59
N ASP A 25 18.87 -0.18 0.91
CA ASP A 25 17.56 -0.78 1.11
C ASP A 25 16.55 -0.28 0.07
N SER A 26 15.53 -1.09 -0.21
CA SER A 26 14.49 -0.82 -1.20
C SER A 26 13.19 -1.50 -0.80
N ILE A 27 12.08 -1.02 -1.37
CA ILE A 27 10.76 -1.64 -1.16
C ILE A 27 10.78 -3.13 -1.55
N GLY A 28 11.49 -3.49 -2.63
CA GLY A 28 11.63 -4.90 -3.03
C GLY A 28 12.36 -5.75 -1.99
N GLN A 29 13.45 -5.24 -1.41
CA GLN A 29 14.17 -5.92 -0.32
C GLN A 29 13.35 -5.97 0.97
N LEU A 30 12.54 -4.94 1.25
CA LEU A 30 11.59 -4.96 2.36
C LEU A 30 10.61 -6.13 2.23
N TRP A 31 9.97 -6.28 1.07
CA TRP A 31 9.05 -7.39 0.82
C TRP A 31 9.75 -8.75 0.95
N GLN A 32 10.99 -8.89 0.48
CA GLN A 32 11.78 -10.12 0.66
C GLN A 32 12.05 -10.46 2.13
N ARG A 33 12.21 -9.46 3.00
CA ARG A 33 12.36 -9.67 4.45
C ARG A 33 11.03 -9.92 5.16
N PHE A 34 9.95 -9.31 4.66
CA PHE A 34 8.63 -9.37 5.26
C PHE A 34 7.92 -10.71 4.98
N LEU A 35 7.89 -11.17 3.72
CA LEU A 35 7.11 -12.35 3.32
C LEU A 35 7.43 -13.61 4.14
N PRO A 36 8.70 -13.95 4.45
CA PRO A 36 9.00 -15.12 5.28
C PRO A 36 8.56 -15.01 6.75
N ARG A 37 8.08 -13.83 7.18
CA ARG A 37 7.65 -13.52 8.56
C ARG A 37 6.16 -13.15 8.63
N GLU A 38 5.45 -13.11 7.51
CA GLU A 38 4.06 -12.64 7.47
C GLU A 38 3.14 -13.47 8.38
N GLN A 39 3.43 -14.76 8.53
CA GLN A 39 2.71 -15.70 9.40
C GLN A 39 2.89 -15.42 10.90
N GLU A 40 3.84 -14.58 11.30
CA GLU A 40 3.97 -14.12 12.70
C GLU A 40 2.84 -13.14 13.07
N ILE A 41 2.16 -12.56 12.08
CA ILE A 41 1.08 -11.60 12.28
C ILE A 41 -0.27 -12.33 12.33
N ALA A 42 -1.03 -12.07 13.39
CA ALA A 42 -2.43 -12.46 13.47
C ALA A 42 -3.30 -11.55 12.57
N ALA A 43 -3.31 -11.83 11.26
CA ALA A 43 -4.10 -11.07 10.29
C ALA A 43 -5.60 -11.11 10.59
N SER A 44 -6.30 -10.03 10.24
CA SER A 44 -7.75 -9.93 10.45
C SER A 44 -8.50 -11.04 9.73
N ALA A 45 -9.59 -11.52 10.34
CA ALA A 45 -10.45 -12.50 9.68
C ALA A 45 -11.19 -11.92 8.46
N LYS A 46 -11.37 -10.59 8.41
CA LYS A 46 -12.13 -9.88 7.37
C LYS A 46 -11.34 -9.64 6.09
N ASP A 47 -10.05 -9.42 6.23
CA ASP A 47 -9.14 -9.16 5.13
C ASP A 47 -7.78 -9.76 5.48
N LYS A 48 -7.23 -10.54 4.57
CA LYS A 48 -5.91 -11.17 4.69
C LYS A 48 -4.98 -10.75 3.56
N THR A 49 -5.40 -9.78 2.75
CA THR A 49 -4.59 -9.28 1.64
C THR A 49 -3.46 -8.41 2.18
N ALA A 50 -2.30 -8.49 1.55
CA ALA A 50 -1.16 -7.68 1.94
C ALA A 50 -1.32 -6.25 1.41
N TYR A 51 -0.81 -5.30 2.17
CA TYR A 51 -0.82 -3.88 1.85
C TYR A 51 0.59 -3.33 1.78
N GLY A 52 0.83 -2.48 0.77
CA GLY A 52 1.88 -1.49 0.75
C GLY A 52 1.30 -0.14 1.16
N VAL A 53 1.66 0.37 2.33
CA VAL A 53 1.17 1.66 2.84
C VAL A 53 2.19 2.73 2.52
N CYS A 54 1.80 3.71 1.70
CA CYS A 54 2.63 4.83 1.27
C CYS A 54 2.23 6.09 2.03
N THR A 55 3.12 6.59 2.89
CA THR A 55 2.89 7.79 3.70
C THR A 55 4.14 8.66 3.77
N GLN A 56 4.03 9.76 4.50
CA GLN A 56 5.14 10.69 4.74
C GLN A 56 5.38 10.83 6.25
N LEU A 57 6.64 10.79 6.66
CA LEU A 57 7.04 11.17 8.01
C LEU A 57 6.84 12.69 8.21
N PRO A 58 6.78 13.18 9.47
CA PRO A 58 6.66 14.62 9.75
C PRO A 58 7.72 15.49 9.06
N ALA A 59 8.92 14.95 8.83
CA ALA A 59 10.01 15.63 8.12
C ALA A 59 9.85 15.65 6.58
N GLY A 60 8.78 15.06 6.04
CA GLY A 60 8.51 14.96 4.60
C GLY A 60 9.15 13.77 3.91
N GLU A 61 9.91 12.95 4.64
CA GLU A 61 10.53 11.73 4.11
C GLU A 61 9.47 10.67 3.77
N PHE A 62 9.68 9.99 2.65
CA PHE A 62 8.82 8.87 2.23
C PHE A 62 8.93 7.70 3.21
N HIS A 63 7.79 7.17 3.63
CA HIS A 63 7.66 6.04 4.53
C HIS A 63 6.75 5.01 3.89
N TYR A 64 7.28 3.80 3.73
CA TYR A 64 6.57 2.67 3.17
C TYR A 64 6.46 1.55 4.20
N ILE A 65 5.30 0.91 4.30
CA ILE A 65 5.09 -0.22 5.20
C ILE A 65 4.52 -1.38 4.38
N ALA A 66 5.20 -2.52 4.39
CA ALA A 66 4.66 -3.79 3.90
C ALA A 66 4.03 -4.53 5.08
N GLY A 67 2.73 -4.83 5.02
CA GLY A 67 2.03 -5.40 6.17
C GLY A 67 0.70 -6.06 5.87
N LEU A 68 0.13 -6.69 6.90
CA LEU A 68 -1.20 -7.29 6.89
C LEU A 68 -2.16 -6.47 7.74
N PRO A 69 -3.44 -6.36 7.35
CA PRO A 69 -4.44 -5.72 8.19
C PRO A 69 -4.71 -6.60 9.42
N VAL A 70 -4.87 -5.97 10.58
CA VAL A 70 -5.09 -6.66 11.86
C VAL A 70 -6.29 -6.06 12.58
N ASP A 71 -6.86 -6.83 13.50
CA ASP A 71 -7.86 -6.30 14.42
C ASP A 71 -7.18 -5.39 15.47
N ALA A 72 -7.93 -4.44 16.02
CA ALA A 72 -7.40 -3.48 16.99
C ALA A 72 -6.81 -4.19 18.22
N GLY A 73 -5.61 -3.79 18.64
CA GLY A 73 -4.90 -4.38 19.78
C GLY A 73 -4.16 -5.69 19.48
N ALA A 74 -4.05 -6.09 18.20
CA ALA A 74 -3.21 -7.23 17.82
C ALA A 74 -1.76 -7.06 18.27
N ALA A 75 -1.10 -8.17 18.61
CA ALA A 75 0.31 -8.18 18.96
C ALA A 75 1.17 -7.76 17.78
N VAL A 76 2.25 -7.03 18.06
CA VAL A 76 3.24 -6.60 17.08
C VAL A 76 4.49 -7.46 17.25
N PRO A 77 4.86 -8.30 16.26
CA PRO A 77 6.10 -9.08 16.32
C PRO A 77 7.35 -8.21 16.44
N GLU A 78 8.43 -8.78 16.97
CA GLU A 78 9.70 -8.06 17.11
C GLU A 78 10.25 -7.59 15.75
N GLY A 79 10.67 -6.33 15.68
CA GLY A 79 11.15 -5.72 14.45
C GLY A 79 10.04 -5.32 13.46
N MET A 80 8.78 -5.35 13.87
CA MET A 80 7.63 -4.82 13.15
C MET A 80 7.05 -3.58 13.85
N LEU A 81 6.11 -2.92 13.19
CA LEU A 81 5.34 -1.80 13.73
C LEU A 81 3.85 -1.99 13.45
N SER A 82 3.01 -1.26 14.20
CA SER A 82 1.60 -1.07 13.89
C SER A 82 1.38 0.35 13.37
N PHE A 83 0.60 0.47 12.31
CA PHE A 83 0.23 1.73 11.68
C PHE A 83 -1.28 1.80 11.48
N GLU A 84 -1.90 2.89 11.92
CA GLU A 84 -3.30 3.17 11.64
C GLU A 84 -3.42 3.89 10.30
N VAL A 85 -4.06 3.23 9.33
CA VAL A 85 -4.50 3.87 8.10
C VAL A 85 -5.80 4.63 8.41
N PRO A 86 -5.85 5.95 8.20
CA PRO A 86 -7.03 6.74 8.56
C PRO A 86 -8.20 6.44 7.63
N ALA A 87 -9.41 6.73 8.11
CA ALA A 87 -10.62 6.67 7.28
C ALA A 87 -10.52 7.67 6.13
N GLN A 88 -10.66 7.18 4.90
CA GLN A 88 -10.42 7.98 3.68
C GLN A 88 -11.34 7.52 2.55
N LYS A 89 -11.67 8.46 1.67
CA LYS A 89 -12.24 8.19 0.35
C LYS A 89 -11.10 8.04 -0.66
N TYR A 90 -11.19 7.01 -1.49
CA TYR A 90 -10.17 6.69 -2.48
C TYR A 90 -10.74 6.58 -3.89
N ALA A 91 -9.96 7.06 -4.85
CA ALA A 91 -10.02 6.55 -6.22
C ALA A 91 -9.11 5.32 -6.32
N VAL A 92 -9.70 4.17 -6.64
CA VAL A 92 -8.97 2.91 -6.79
C VAL A 92 -8.75 2.61 -8.26
N PHE A 93 -7.49 2.46 -8.63
CA PHE A 93 -7.06 2.11 -9.97
C PHE A 93 -6.36 0.75 -9.95
N THR A 94 -6.68 -0.11 -10.90
CA THR A 94 -5.98 -1.41 -11.03
C THR A 94 -4.78 -1.25 -11.95
N HIS A 95 -3.58 -1.41 -11.39
CA HIS A 95 -2.34 -1.62 -12.12
C HIS A 95 -2.27 -3.07 -12.61
N ILE A 96 -1.88 -3.27 -13.87
CA ILE A 96 -1.63 -4.59 -14.45
C ILE A 96 -0.20 -4.58 -14.99
N GLY A 97 0.67 -5.40 -14.41
CA GLY A 97 2.09 -5.42 -14.74
C GLY A 97 3.00 -5.75 -13.54
N PRO A 98 4.33 -5.68 -13.77
CA PRO A 98 5.32 -5.94 -12.74
C PRO A 98 5.38 -4.81 -11.72
N VAL A 99 5.80 -5.11 -10.48
CA VAL A 99 5.88 -4.13 -9.38
C VAL A 99 6.82 -2.96 -9.68
N THR A 100 7.80 -3.17 -10.56
CA THR A 100 8.72 -2.12 -11.02
C THR A 100 8.02 -0.99 -11.77
N ALA A 101 6.82 -1.24 -12.32
CA ALA A 101 6.01 -0.25 -13.05
C ALA A 101 4.87 0.37 -12.20
N ILE A 102 4.77 0.01 -10.91
CA ILE A 102 3.78 0.61 -10.00
C ILE A 102 4.06 2.10 -9.80
N ALA A 103 5.33 2.49 -9.66
CA ALA A 103 5.72 3.89 -9.51
C ALA A 103 5.28 4.74 -10.71
N ASP A 104 5.47 4.24 -11.93
CA ASP A 104 5.00 4.89 -13.17
C ASP A 104 3.47 5.01 -13.19
N SER A 105 2.77 4.03 -12.62
CA SER A 105 1.31 4.04 -12.53
C SER A 105 0.82 5.10 -11.55
N PHE A 106 1.44 5.23 -10.37
CA PHE A 106 1.17 6.34 -9.46
C PHE A 106 1.46 7.69 -10.13
N GLN A 107 2.59 7.82 -10.83
CA GLN A 107 2.92 9.04 -11.56
C GLN A 107 1.85 9.39 -12.59
N ALA A 108 1.39 8.43 -13.39
CA ALA A 108 0.32 8.63 -14.37
C ALA A 108 -1.02 9.01 -13.71
N ILE A 109 -1.35 8.39 -12.56
CA ILE A 109 -2.56 8.71 -11.80
C ILE A 109 -2.54 10.17 -11.35
N TYR A 110 -1.49 10.57 -10.64
CA TYR A 110 -1.35 11.90 -10.05
C TYR A 110 -1.17 13.01 -11.09
N SER A 111 -0.40 12.76 -12.15
CA SER A 111 -0.10 13.78 -13.17
C SER A 111 -1.21 14.00 -14.20
N SER A 112 -2.09 13.02 -14.41
CA SER A 112 -3.03 13.06 -15.53
C SER A 112 -4.41 12.49 -15.21
N LEU A 113 -4.49 11.26 -14.67
CA LEU A 113 -5.77 10.55 -14.62
C LEU A 113 -6.76 11.20 -13.65
N LEU A 114 -6.33 11.64 -12.47
CA LEU A 114 -7.21 12.30 -11.50
C LEU A 114 -7.87 13.53 -12.13
N ALA A 115 -7.08 14.44 -12.69
CA ALA A 115 -7.56 15.64 -13.37
C ALA A 115 -8.48 15.32 -14.55
N ARG A 116 -8.12 14.33 -15.37
CA ARG A 116 -8.94 13.87 -16.50
C ARG A 116 -10.31 13.35 -16.06
N TYR A 117 -10.40 12.74 -14.87
CA TYR A 117 -11.64 12.22 -14.31
C TYR A 117 -12.37 13.23 -13.41
N GLY A 118 -11.86 14.46 -13.27
CA GLY A 118 -12.44 15.48 -12.40
C GLY A 118 -12.35 15.15 -10.91
N LEU A 119 -11.35 14.36 -10.53
CA LEU A 119 -11.08 13.97 -9.14
C LEU A 119 -9.98 14.85 -8.56
N GLU A 120 -10.18 15.34 -7.35
CA GLU A 120 -9.19 16.16 -6.64
C GLU A 120 -8.42 15.30 -5.63
N PRO A 121 -7.07 15.20 -5.74
CA PRO A 121 -6.27 14.46 -4.77
C PRO A 121 -6.34 15.13 -3.40
N LYS A 122 -6.41 14.30 -2.36
CA LYS A 122 -6.35 14.74 -0.97
C LYS A 122 -5.02 14.29 -0.36
N LYS A 123 -4.38 15.14 0.44
CA LYS A 123 -3.21 14.71 1.22
C LYS A 123 -3.65 13.62 2.20
N GLY A 124 -2.99 12.47 2.15
CA GLY A 124 -3.42 11.29 2.88
C GLY A 124 -2.42 10.16 2.80
N VAL A 125 -2.91 8.93 2.97
CA VAL A 125 -2.14 7.70 2.89
C VAL A 125 -2.57 6.94 1.65
N ASP A 126 -1.67 6.77 0.69
CA ASP A 126 -1.88 5.92 -0.49
C ASP A 126 -1.69 4.44 -0.11
N LEU A 127 -2.39 3.54 -0.81
CA LEU A 127 -2.25 2.11 -0.58
C LEU A 127 -2.03 1.34 -1.87
N GLU A 128 -1.15 0.34 -1.82
CA GLU A 128 -1.08 -0.78 -2.75
C GLU A 128 -1.76 -1.97 -2.08
N ARG A 129 -2.72 -2.62 -2.76
CA ARG A 129 -3.40 -3.81 -2.23
C ARG A 129 -3.14 -5.01 -3.13
N TYR A 130 -2.55 -6.04 -2.51
CA TYR A 130 -2.11 -7.27 -3.16
C TYR A 130 -3.12 -8.40 -2.88
N THR A 131 -4.04 -8.61 -3.84
CA THR A 131 -5.07 -9.65 -3.79
C THR A 131 -4.58 -10.95 -4.43
N GLU A 132 -5.44 -11.97 -4.51
CA GLU A 132 -5.19 -13.22 -5.24
C GLU A 132 -4.87 -13.02 -6.74
N ARG A 133 -5.17 -11.85 -7.30
CA ARG A 133 -4.81 -11.45 -8.67
C ARG A 133 -3.34 -11.07 -8.83
N PHE A 134 -2.58 -10.95 -7.75
CA PHE A 134 -1.15 -10.72 -7.79
C PHE A 134 -0.41 -12.06 -7.94
N LEU A 135 0.14 -12.31 -9.12
CA LEU A 135 0.77 -13.58 -9.49
C LEU A 135 2.28 -13.61 -9.17
N GLY A 136 2.85 -12.46 -8.85
CA GLY A 136 4.25 -12.30 -8.49
C GLY A 136 4.83 -10.97 -8.96
N PRO A 137 5.98 -10.54 -8.41
CA PRO A 137 6.51 -9.19 -8.62
C PRO A 137 6.95 -8.91 -10.06
N GLN A 138 7.28 -9.93 -10.83
CA GLN A 138 7.75 -9.80 -12.22
C GLN A 138 6.74 -10.28 -13.25
N ASP A 139 5.57 -10.76 -12.82
CA ASP A 139 4.56 -11.29 -13.73
C ASP A 139 3.82 -10.13 -14.42
N PRO A 140 3.82 -10.05 -15.76
CA PRO A 140 3.14 -8.98 -16.49
C PRO A 140 1.61 -9.03 -16.38
N ALA A 141 1.04 -10.15 -15.92
CA ALA A 141 -0.39 -10.31 -15.67
C ALA A 141 -0.76 -10.08 -14.19
N SER A 142 0.21 -9.80 -13.31
CA SER A 142 -0.09 -9.42 -11.92
C SER A 142 -0.96 -8.17 -11.86
N GLU A 143 -2.03 -8.23 -11.08
CA GLU A 143 -2.86 -7.06 -10.79
C GLU A 143 -2.64 -6.56 -9.36
N THR A 144 -2.43 -5.25 -9.22
CA THR A 144 -2.33 -4.55 -7.93
C THR A 144 -3.31 -3.39 -7.91
N ASP A 145 -4.13 -3.28 -6.88
CA ASP A 145 -5.02 -2.13 -6.74
C ASP A 145 -4.30 -0.97 -6.02
N LEU A 146 -4.29 0.20 -6.65
CA LEU A 146 -3.69 1.43 -6.15
C LEU A 146 -4.81 2.35 -5.65
N TYR A 147 -4.81 2.62 -4.35
CA TYR A 147 -5.78 3.47 -3.66
C TYR A 147 -5.17 4.86 -3.48
N VAL A 148 -5.74 5.84 -4.16
CA VAL A 148 -5.29 7.24 -4.10
C VAL A 148 -6.33 8.08 -3.37
N PRO A 149 -5.98 8.77 -2.26
CA PRO A 149 -6.94 9.57 -1.51
C PRO A 149 -7.47 10.75 -2.31
N ILE A 150 -8.78 10.99 -2.22
CA ILE A 150 -9.49 12.09 -2.89
C ILE A 150 -10.46 12.80 -1.94
N TYR A 151 -10.93 13.99 -2.34
CA TYR A 151 -12.04 14.70 -1.67
C TYR A 151 -13.41 14.06 -1.94
#